data_AF-A0A1R3TDX8-F1
#
_entry.id   AF-A0A1R3TDX8-F1
#
_cell.length_a   1.000
_cell.length_b   1.000
_cell.length_c   1.000
_cell.angle_alpha   90.00
_cell.angle_beta   90.00
_cell.angle_gamma   90.00
#
_symmetry.space_group_name_H-M   'P 1'
#
loop_
_entity.id
_entity.type
_entity.pdbx_description
1 polymer ?
#
loop_
_entity_poly.entity_id
_entity_poly.type
_entity_poly.pdbx_seq_one_letter_code
_entity_poly.pdbx_strand_id
1 'polypeptide(L)'
;MRDPNVLARVIYCLEILFFAAPFYLTYGLLAVISAPFAGLLILFSPVWFTSYLVDANGEVRQGVFASVVIIAIATLSWTGAIALWKLAKLSYIYVFKGAQELLNHRRDFRIGLYCGLAPLLFTTLVMASIVVIDGCWTSLPYAIIGGSMLLFPVTHLWIAMRGPK
;
A
#
# COMPACT_ATOMS: atom_id res chain seq x y z
N MET A 1 37.22 -13.16 -1.79
CA MET A 1 36.10 -13.29 -2.76
C MET A 1 34.84 -12.79 -2.07
N ARG A 2 34.36 -11.58 -2.43
CA ARG A 2 33.06 -11.08 -1.94
C ARG A 2 32.02 -11.62 -2.90
N ASP A 3 31.16 -12.54 -2.46
CA ASP A 3 30.01 -12.96 -3.25
C ASP A 3 29.13 -11.72 -3.51
N PRO A 4 28.97 -11.26 -4.76
CA PRO A 4 28.15 -10.08 -5.06
C PRO A 4 26.69 -10.27 -4.60
N ASN A 5 26.26 -11.53 -4.45
CA ASN A 5 24.97 -11.91 -3.89
C ASN A 5 24.81 -11.57 -2.40
N VAL A 6 25.87 -11.55 -1.61
CA VAL A 6 25.78 -11.23 -0.17
C VAL A 6 25.64 -9.72 0.04
N LEU A 7 26.45 -8.92 -0.67
CA LEU A 7 26.37 -7.46 -0.58
C LEU A 7 25.01 -6.94 -1.04
N ALA A 8 24.47 -7.45 -2.14
CA ALA A 8 23.14 -7.08 -2.63
C ALA A 8 22.03 -7.39 -1.61
N ARG A 9 22.08 -8.55 -0.95
CA ARG A 9 21.13 -8.91 0.12
C ARG A 9 21.26 -8.01 1.34
N VAL A 10 22.47 -7.60 1.72
CA VAL A 10 22.69 -6.66 2.83
C VAL A 10 22.11 -5.29 2.51
N ILE A 11 22.37 -4.77 1.31
CA ILE A 11 21.78 -3.51 0.83
C ILE A 11 20.25 -3.60 0.86
N TYR A 12 19.70 -4.72 0.37
CA TYR A 12 18.27 -4.95 0.38
C TYR A 12 17.67 -5.00 1.79
N CYS A 13 18.34 -5.61 2.76
CA CYS A 13 17.90 -5.58 4.17
C CYS A 13 17.85 -4.15 4.73
N LEU A 14 18.83 -3.30 4.39
CA LEU A 14 18.83 -1.90 4.78
C LEU A 14 17.66 -1.15 4.11
N GLU A 15 17.40 -1.41 2.84
CA GLU A 15 16.25 -0.82 2.14
C GLU A 15 14.93 -1.18 2.81
N ILE A 16 14.73 -2.44 3.24
CA ILE A 16 13.53 -2.83 3.99
C ILE A 16 13.44 -2.07 5.31
N LEU A 17 14.55 -2.00 6.06
CA LEU A 17 14.56 -1.37 7.37
C LEU A 17 14.22 0.12 7.31
N PHE A 18 14.81 0.85 6.37
CA PHE A 18 14.64 2.30 6.27
C PHE A 18 13.43 2.72 5.44
N PHE A 19 13.12 1.99 4.37
CA PHE A 19 12.11 2.42 3.40
C PHE A 19 10.80 1.64 3.44
N ALA A 20 10.78 0.41 3.98
CA ALA A 20 9.56 -0.39 4.06
C ALA A 20 8.99 -0.51 5.49
N ALA A 21 9.82 -0.61 6.53
CA ALA A 21 9.37 -0.79 7.91
C ALA A 21 8.40 0.31 8.41
N PRO A 22 8.60 1.61 8.11
CA PRO A 22 7.64 2.65 8.48
C PRO A 22 6.25 2.43 7.86
N PHE A 23 6.21 1.90 6.63
CA PHE A 23 4.96 1.57 5.93
C PHE A 23 4.29 0.35 6.53
N TYR A 24 5.05 -0.70 6.90
CA TYR A 24 4.47 -1.86 7.59
C TYR A 24 3.80 -1.47 8.90
N LEU A 25 4.42 -0.57 9.67
CA LEU A 25 3.90 -0.15 10.97
C LEU A 25 2.64 0.71 10.80
N THR A 26 2.65 1.66 9.87
CA THR A 26 1.52 2.55 9.60
C THR A 26 0.34 1.85 8.91
N TYR A 27 0.57 1.13 7.81
CA TYR A 27 -0.49 0.36 7.13
C TYR A 27 -0.97 -0.83 7.94
N GLY A 28 -0.10 -1.49 8.72
CA GLY A 28 -0.51 -2.57 9.61
C GLY A 28 -1.49 -2.06 10.67
N LEU A 29 -1.18 -0.94 11.32
CA LEU A 29 -2.08 -0.29 12.27
C LEU A 29 -3.39 0.15 11.60
N LEU A 30 -3.29 0.79 10.43
CA LEU A 30 -4.44 1.27 9.67
C LEU A 30 -5.36 0.11 9.24
N ALA A 31 -4.80 -1.01 8.79
CA ALA A 31 -5.54 -2.21 8.41
C ALA A 31 -6.26 -2.85 9.61
N VAL A 32 -5.61 -2.91 10.78
CA VAL A 32 -6.23 -3.43 12.01
C VAL A 32 -7.36 -2.53 12.47
N ILE A 33 -7.17 -1.21 12.45
CA ILE A 33 -8.21 -0.24 12.83
C ILE A 33 -9.37 -0.27 11.83
N SER A 34 -9.09 -0.42 10.53
CA SER A 34 -10.12 -0.41 9.47
C SER A 34 -10.88 -1.73 9.30
N ALA A 35 -10.32 -2.86 9.76
CA ALA A 35 -10.97 -4.17 9.69
C ALA A 35 -12.39 -4.22 10.31
N PRO A 36 -12.65 -3.71 11.53
CA PRO A 36 -14.00 -3.67 12.09
C PRO A 36 -14.95 -2.76 11.30
N PHE A 37 -14.47 -1.65 10.73
CA PHE A 37 -15.29 -0.79 9.88
C PHE A 37 -15.68 -1.49 8.58
N ALA A 38 -14.76 -2.22 7.95
CA ALA A 38 -15.05 -3.04 6.78
C ALA A 38 -16.09 -4.14 7.09
N GLY A 39 -15.97 -4.80 8.25
CA GLY A 39 -16.93 -5.81 8.70
C GLY A 39 -18.33 -5.24 8.97
N LEU A 40 -18.42 -4.11 9.66
CA LEU A 40 -19.68 -3.40 9.90
C LEU A 40 -20.31 -2.91 8.59
N LEU A 41 -19.50 -2.43 7.64
CA LEU A 41 -19.97 -1.99 6.33
C LEU A 41 -20.63 -3.10 5.51
N ILE A 42 -20.06 -4.30 5.50
CA ILE A 42 -20.68 -5.46 4.83
C ILE A 42 -22.03 -5.80 5.47
N LEU A 43 -22.10 -5.71 6.80
CA LEU A 43 -23.30 -6.04 7.56
C LEU A 43 -24.44 -5.02 7.33
N PHE A 44 -24.11 -3.73 7.23
CA PHE A 44 -25.09 -2.65 7.15
C PHE A 44 -25.33 -2.11 5.72
N SER A 45 -24.50 -2.47 4.73
CA SER A 45 -24.62 -2.03 3.32
C SER A 45 -26.06 -2.08 2.74
N PRO A 46 -26.85 -3.15 2.93
CA PRO A 46 -28.22 -3.21 2.40
C PRO A 46 -29.16 -2.16 3.01
N VAL A 47 -28.99 -1.84 4.29
CA VAL A 47 -29.82 -0.88 5.04
C VAL A 47 -29.51 0.57 4.62
N TRP A 48 -28.26 0.83 4.25
CA TRP A 48 -27.82 2.14 3.78
C TRP A 48 -28.26 2.40 2.34
N PHE A 49 -28.27 1.35 1.50
CA PHE A 49 -28.75 1.47 0.12
C PHE A 49 -30.26 1.74 0.06
N THR A 50 -31.03 1.10 0.92
CA THR A 50 -32.49 1.32 0.98
C THR A 50 -32.85 2.68 1.56
N SER A 51 -32.12 3.19 2.55
CA SER A 51 -32.34 4.55 3.10
C SER A 51 -31.97 5.66 2.11
N TYR A 52 -30.95 5.48 1.27
CA TYR A 52 -30.62 6.42 0.19
C TYR A 52 -31.70 6.52 -0.89
N LEU A 53 -32.36 5.41 -1.23
CA LEU A 53 -33.44 5.39 -2.21
C LEU A 53 -34.74 6.07 -1.71
N VAL A 54 -34.88 6.20 -0.39
CA VAL A 54 -36.09 6.74 0.27
C VAL A 54 -35.88 8.18 0.76
N ASP A 55 -34.66 8.73 0.72
CA ASP A 55 -34.37 10.07 1.22
C ASP A 55 -34.74 11.18 0.23
N ALA A 56 -35.82 11.89 0.54
CA ALA A 56 -36.29 13.06 -0.20
C ALA A 56 -35.66 14.38 0.28
N ASN A 57 -34.96 14.41 1.43
CA ASN A 57 -34.54 15.64 2.10
C ASN A 57 -33.03 15.96 1.97
N GLY A 58 -32.22 15.04 1.43
CA GLY A 58 -30.82 15.31 1.07
C GLY A 58 -29.82 15.22 2.23
N GLU A 59 -30.28 14.96 3.45
CA GLU A 59 -29.42 14.71 4.62
C GLU A 59 -28.65 13.39 4.49
N VAL A 60 -29.22 12.38 3.81
CA VAL A 60 -28.57 11.09 3.56
C VAL A 60 -27.43 11.23 2.54
N ARG A 61 -27.41 12.28 1.72
CA ARG A 61 -26.36 12.50 0.72
C ARG A 61 -24.98 12.78 1.34
N GLN A 62 -24.92 13.47 2.47
CA GLN A 62 -23.65 13.67 3.22
C GLN A 62 -23.21 12.39 3.94
N GLY A 63 -24.16 11.67 4.56
CA GLY A 63 -23.89 10.37 5.18
C GLY A 63 -23.36 9.33 4.19
N VAL A 64 -23.96 9.26 3.00
CA VAL A 64 -23.51 8.36 1.92
C VAL A 64 -22.15 8.77 1.37
N PHE A 65 -21.88 10.07 1.20
CA PHE A 65 -20.55 10.53 0.78
C PHE A 65 -19.47 10.15 1.80
N ALA A 66 -19.72 10.37 3.10
CA ALA A 66 -18.82 9.95 4.17
C ALA A 66 -18.60 8.42 4.15
N SER A 67 -19.67 7.63 3.98
CA SER A 67 -19.58 6.17 3.88
C SER A 67 -18.78 5.69 2.67
N VAL A 68 -18.96 6.31 1.50
CA VAL A 68 -18.19 6.00 0.28
C VAL A 68 -16.71 6.29 0.48
N VAL A 69 -16.37 7.41 1.13
CA VAL A 69 -14.98 7.76 1.47
C VAL A 69 -14.38 6.73 2.44
N ILE A 70 -15.14 6.31 3.46
CA ILE A 70 -14.70 5.27 4.40
C ILE A 70 -14.49 3.92 3.69
N ILE A 71 -15.38 3.54 2.76
CA ILE A 71 -15.24 2.31 1.95
C ILE A 71 -13.98 2.37 1.10
N ALA A 72 -13.73 3.51 0.44
CA ALA A 72 -12.53 3.70 -0.37
C ALA A 72 -11.26 3.58 0.50
N ILE A 73 -11.23 4.22 1.67
CA ILE A 73 -10.11 4.12 2.60
C ILE A 73 -9.92 2.68 3.08
N ALA A 74 -10.99 1.97 3.46
CA ALA A 74 -10.91 0.60 3.94
C ALA A 74 -10.41 -0.37 2.85
N THR A 75 -10.94 -0.26 1.62
CA THR A 75 -10.50 -1.10 0.49
C THR A 75 -9.07 -0.80 0.06
N LEU A 76 -8.65 0.48 0.06
CA LEU A 76 -7.27 0.88 -0.21
C LEU A 76 -6.31 0.43 0.91
N SER A 77 -6.77 0.43 2.16
CA SER A 77 -6.00 -0.08 3.30
C SER A 77 -5.78 -1.59 3.18
N TRP A 78 -6.82 -2.35 2.82
CA TRP A 78 -6.74 -3.80 2.66
C TRP A 78 -5.87 -4.20 1.46
N THR A 79 -6.02 -3.53 0.32
CA THR A 79 -5.17 -3.76 -0.86
C THR A 79 -3.71 -3.37 -0.59
N GLY A 80 -3.47 -2.30 0.17
CA GLY A 80 -2.15 -1.94 0.67
C GLY A 80 -1.55 -3.00 1.60
N ALA A 81 -2.34 -3.56 2.52
CA ALA A 81 -1.91 -4.65 3.40
C ALA A 81 -1.55 -5.92 2.62
N ILE A 82 -2.32 -6.29 1.59
CA ILE A 82 -2.00 -7.41 0.70
C ILE A 82 -0.68 -7.14 -0.05
N ALA A 83 -0.48 -5.92 -0.55
CA ALA A 83 0.75 -5.54 -1.24
C ALA A 83 1.97 -5.67 -0.32
N LEU A 84 1.87 -5.17 0.91
CA LEU A 84 2.91 -5.28 1.93
C LEU A 84 3.14 -6.74 2.33
N TRP A 85 2.10 -7.54 2.51
CA TRP A 85 2.24 -8.98 2.79
C TRP A 85 3.01 -9.71 1.67
N LYS A 86 2.66 -9.43 0.40
CA LYS A 86 3.38 -9.99 -0.75
C LYS A 86 4.83 -9.50 -0.79
N LEU A 87 5.08 -8.22 -0.51
CA LEU A 87 6.43 -7.68 -0.42
C LEU A 87 7.25 -8.37 0.68
N ALA A 88 6.68 -8.59 1.87
CA ALA A 88 7.35 -9.27 2.98
C ALA A 88 7.69 -10.72 2.63
N LYS A 89 6.74 -11.45 2.03
CA LYS A 89 6.95 -12.82 1.57
C LYS A 89 8.09 -12.90 0.55
N LEU A 90 8.08 -12.02 -0.46
CA LEU A 90 9.10 -11.99 -1.51
C LEU A 90 10.47 -11.57 -0.98
N SER A 91 10.49 -10.63 -0.04
CA SER A 91 11.68 -10.20 0.68
C SER A 91 12.33 -11.35 1.44
N TYR A 92 11.53 -12.11 2.19
CA TYR A 92 11.99 -13.30 2.90
C TYR A 92 12.60 -14.33 1.94
N ILE A 93 11.90 -14.61 0.83
CA ILE A 93 12.40 -15.55 -0.19
C ILE A 93 13.73 -15.07 -0.76
N TYR A 94 13.84 -13.79 -1.12
CA TYR A 94 15.08 -13.24 -1.69
C TYR A 94 16.26 -13.27 -0.71
N VAL A 95 16.05 -12.88 0.55
CA VAL A 95 17.11 -12.81 1.57
C VAL A 95 17.60 -14.22 1.95
N PHE A 96 16.68 -15.15 2.22
CA PHE A 96 17.02 -16.47 2.77
C PHE A 96 17.22 -17.55 1.71
N LYS A 97 16.40 -17.56 0.64
CA LYS A 97 16.46 -18.58 -0.42
C LYS A 97 17.17 -18.11 -1.70
N GLY A 98 17.33 -16.80 -1.86
CA GLY A 98 18.07 -16.20 -2.97
C GLY A 98 17.24 -15.86 -4.21
N ALA A 99 17.89 -15.23 -5.19
CA ALA A 99 17.27 -14.73 -6.41
C ALA A 99 16.65 -15.83 -7.28
N GLN A 100 17.25 -17.02 -7.30
CA GLN A 100 16.77 -18.12 -8.14
C GLN A 100 15.37 -18.59 -7.73
N GLU A 101 15.14 -18.73 -6.43
CA GLU A 101 13.81 -19.09 -5.90
C GLU A 101 12.80 -17.95 -6.09
N LEU A 102 13.25 -16.69 -6.01
CA LEU A 102 12.41 -15.53 -6.25
C LEU A 102 11.76 -15.54 -7.64
N LEU A 103 12.43 -16.11 -8.66
CA LEU A 103 11.92 -16.23 -10.03
C LEU A 103 10.62 -17.05 -10.10
N ASN A 104 10.46 -18.05 -9.23
CA ASN A 104 9.26 -18.87 -9.15
C ASN A 104 8.04 -18.08 -8.63
N HIS A 105 8.27 -16.90 -8.05
CA HIS A 105 7.25 -16.04 -7.45
C HIS A 105 6.94 -14.76 -8.24
N ARG A 106 7.31 -14.69 -9.53
CA ARG A 106 7.00 -13.52 -10.41
C ARG A 106 5.52 -13.15 -10.44
N ARG A 107 4.61 -14.12 -10.38
CA ARG A 107 3.16 -13.86 -10.33
C ARG A 107 2.75 -13.19 -9.01
N ASP A 108 3.30 -13.67 -7.88
CA ASP A 108 3.07 -13.07 -6.57
C ASP A 108 3.56 -11.62 -6.53
N PHE A 109 4.71 -11.33 -7.15
CA PHE A 109 5.22 -9.96 -7.27
C PHE A 109 4.28 -9.05 -8.08
N ARG A 110 3.79 -9.49 -9.24
CA ARG A 110 2.86 -8.69 -10.05
C ARG A 110 1.57 -8.39 -9.30
N ILE A 111 1.00 -9.38 -8.61
CA ILE A 111 -0.21 -9.18 -7.80
C ILE A 111 0.07 -8.16 -6.69
N GLY A 112 1.18 -8.30 -5.96
CA GLY A 112 1.57 -7.34 -4.93
C GLY A 112 1.75 -5.92 -5.47
N LEU A 113 2.40 -5.77 -6.64
CA LEU A 113 2.60 -4.49 -7.29
C LEU A 113 1.27 -3.84 -7.73
N TYR A 114 0.37 -4.60 -8.35
CA TYR A 114 -0.93 -4.07 -8.76
C TYR A 114 -1.80 -3.69 -7.56
N CYS A 115 -1.80 -4.51 -6.50
CA CYS A 115 -2.50 -4.19 -5.26
C CYS A 115 -1.89 -2.97 -4.55
N GLY A 116 -0.58 -2.71 -4.69
CA GLY A 116 0.10 -1.58 -4.06
C GLY A 116 0.02 -0.27 -4.84
N LEU A 117 -0.12 -0.32 -6.17
CA LEU A 117 -0.18 0.87 -7.03
C LEU A 117 -1.37 1.77 -6.72
N ALA A 118 -2.57 1.21 -6.58
CA ALA A 118 -3.77 2.00 -6.32
C ALA A 118 -3.73 2.74 -4.97
N PRO A 119 -3.40 2.08 -3.84
CA PRO A 119 -3.19 2.76 -2.56
C PRO A 119 -2.07 3.80 -2.60
N LEU A 120 -0.96 3.51 -3.27
CA LEU A 120 0.19 4.42 -3.34
C LEU A 120 -0.14 5.68 -4.15
N LEU A 121 -0.79 5.53 -5.31
CA LEU A 121 -1.24 6.68 -6.11
C LEU A 121 -2.29 7.51 -5.37
N PHE A 122 -3.28 6.84 -4.77
CA PHE A 122 -4.33 7.54 -4.03
C PHE A 122 -3.78 8.33 -2.85
N THR A 123 -2.98 7.70 -1.99
CA THR A 123 -2.41 8.38 -0.81
C THR A 123 -1.47 9.51 -1.20
N THR A 124 -0.65 9.33 -2.23
CA THR A 124 0.26 10.39 -2.72
C THR A 124 -0.53 11.58 -3.27
N LEU A 125 -1.57 11.34 -4.07
CA LEU A 125 -2.42 12.40 -4.63
C LEU A 125 -3.23 13.13 -3.56
N VAL A 126 -3.82 12.40 -2.62
CA VAL A 126 -4.56 12.99 -1.50
C VAL A 126 -3.64 13.86 -0.66
N MET A 127 -2.45 13.36 -0.30
CA MET A 127 -1.53 14.11 0.54
C MET A 127 -0.95 15.33 -0.18
N ALA A 128 -0.64 15.21 -1.47
CA ALA A 128 -0.26 16.37 -2.29
C ALA A 128 -1.38 17.41 -2.36
N SER A 129 -2.64 16.98 -2.52
CA SER A 129 -3.80 17.87 -2.57
C SER A 129 -4.01 18.61 -1.25
N ILE A 130 -3.89 17.92 -0.11
CA ILE A 130 -4.00 18.53 1.23
C ILE A 130 -2.91 19.61 1.40
N VAL A 131 -1.67 19.28 1.06
CA VAL A 131 -0.55 20.22 1.18
C VAL A 131 -0.74 21.48 0.33
N VAL A 132 -1.31 21.34 -0.88
CA VAL A 132 -1.63 22.48 -1.75
C VAL A 132 -2.76 23.34 -1.16
N ILE A 133 -3.81 22.72 -0.62
CA ILE A 133 -4.96 23.42 0.00
C ILE A 133 -4.51 24.19 1.24
N ASP A 134 -3.66 23.59 2.07
CA ASP A 134 -3.14 24.20 3.30
C ASP A 134 -2.05 25.27 3.03
N GLY A 135 -1.72 25.53 1.76
CA GLY A 135 -0.72 26.53 1.35
C GLY A 135 0.73 26.16 1.71
N CYS A 136 0.98 24.93 2.16
CA CYS A 136 2.28 24.46 2.62
C CYS A 136 3.15 23.92 1.48
N TRP A 137 3.36 24.69 0.42
CA TRP A 137 4.13 24.26 -0.78
C TRP A 137 5.53 23.68 -0.48
N THR A 138 6.15 24.09 0.62
CA THR A 138 7.44 23.58 1.09
C THR A 138 7.42 22.13 1.57
N SER A 139 6.26 21.60 1.98
CA SER A 139 6.11 20.20 2.43
C SER A 139 5.72 19.23 1.30
N LEU A 140 5.34 19.75 0.12
CA LEU A 140 4.93 18.96 -1.05
C LEU A 140 5.99 17.93 -1.49
N PRO A 141 7.30 18.28 -1.55
CA PRO A 141 8.32 17.30 -1.91
C PRO A 141 8.39 16.14 -0.92
N TYR A 142 8.20 16.39 0.37
CA TYR A 142 8.23 15.35 1.40
C TYR A 142 7.03 14.41 1.30
N ALA A 143 5.84 14.93 0.97
CA ALA A 143 4.65 14.13 0.73
C ALA A 143 4.82 13.18 -0.48
N ILE A 144 5.45 13.67 -1.56
CA ILE A 144 5.71 12.89 -2.77
C ILE A 144 6.84 11.87 -2.54
N ILE A 145 7.94 12.29 -1.90
CA ILE A 145 9.10 11.43 -1.62
C ILE A 145 8.70 10.31 -0.66
N GLY A 146 7.91 10.61 0.37
CA GLY A 146 7.41 9.63 1.32
C GLY A 146 6.77 8.44 0.61
N GLY A 147 5.72 8.66 -0.19
CA GLY A 147 5.04 7.60 -0.93
C GLY A 147 5.96 6.80 -1.88
N SER A 148 7.00 7.44 -2.42
CA SER A 148 7.95 6.79 -3.34
C SER A 148 9.02 5.93 -2.66
N MET A 149 9.21 6.00 -1.35
CA MET A 149 10.25 5.24 -0.65
C MET A 149 10.08 3.72 -0.80
N LEU A 150 8.83 3.23 -0.84
CA LEU A 150 8.54 1.81 -1.10
C LEU A 150 9.01 1.32 -2.48
N LEU A 151 9.24 2.22 -3.43
CA LEU A 151 9.72 1.85 -4.76
C LEU A 151 11.16 1.33 -4.74
N PHE A 152 11.99 1.72 -3.77
CA PHE A 152 13.37 1.22 -3.64
C PHE A 152 13.43 -0.31 -3.48
N PRO A 153 12.87 -0.90 -2.40
CA PRO A 153 12.90 -2.36 -2.23
C PRO A 153 12.11 -3.09 -3.33
N VAL A 154 11.02 -2.50 -3.84
CA VAL A 154 10.24 -3.09 -4.95
C VAL A 154 11.08 -3.17 -6.23
N THR A 155 11.83 -2.12 -6.55
CA THR A 155 12.69 -2.06 -7.75
C THR A 155 13.88 -3.00 -7.60
N HIS A 156 14.45 -3.12 -6.39
CA HIS A 156 15.50 -4.07 -6.11
C HIS A 156 15.04 -5.52 -6.38
N LEU A 157 13.88 -5.91 -5.85
CA LEU A 157 13.30 -7.23 -6.14
C LEU A 157 13.03 -7.41 -7.64
N TRP A 158 12.53 -6.39 -8.32
CA TRP A 158 12.29 -6.42 -9.77
C TRP A 158 13.57 -6.67 -10.56
N ILE A 159 14.66 -5.98 -10.22
CA ILE A 159 15.97 -6.18 -10.84
C ILE A 159 16.48 -7.59 -10.55
N ALA A 160 16.39 -8.04 -9.28
CA ALA A 160 16.78 -9.40 -8.90
C ALA A 160 16.00 -10.48 -9.67
N MET A 161 14.71 -10.25 -9.96
CA MET A 161 13.89 -11.16 -10.76
C MET A 161 14.16 -11.09 -12.27
N ARG A 162 14.79 -10.03 -12.78
CA ARG A 162 15.19 -9.95 -14.20
C ARG A 162 16.47 -10.75 -14.47
N GLY A 163 17.26 -11.03 -13.44
CA GLY A 163 18.52 -11.76 -13.53
C GLY A 163 19.59 -10.97 -14.32
N PRO A 164 20.87 -11.39 -14.24
CA PRO A 164 21.84 -10.98 -15.25
C PRO A 164 21.37 -11.53 -16.61
N LYS A 165 21.31 -10.66 -17.62
CA LYS A 165 21.30 -11.13 -19.00
C LYS A 165 22.68 -11.68 -19.34
#